data_AF-A0A935U7T3-F1
#
_entry.id   AF-A0A935U7T3-F1
#
_cell.length_a   1.000
_cell.length_b   1.000
_cell.length_c   1.000
_cell.angle_alpha   90.00
_cell.angle_beta   90.00
_cell.angle_gamma   90.00
#
_symmetry.space_group_name_H-M   'P 1'
#
loop_
_entity.id
_entity.type
_entity.pdbx_description
1 polymer ?
#
loop_
_entity_poly.entity_id
_entity_poly.type
_entity_poly.pdbx_seq_one_letter_code
_entity_poly.pdbx_strand_id
1 'polypeptide(L)'
;MTLDAFVVMPDHVHGLLHLDNPRPAAGDGERTLWSGHGPPPRSVGAIIGSLKSASSREIRRCWPDAPPRIWHRNYYERLIDTEPMLHIIRRYIALNPPRLIAKFHPPRRPARPG
;
A
#
# COMPACT_ATOMS: atom_id res chain seq x y z
N MET A 1 -6.53 -1.66 -14.13
CA MET A 1 -6.10 -1.24 -12.79
C MET A 1 -5.44 0.10 -12.94
N THR A 2 -5.82 1.06 -12.10
CA THR A 2 -5.23 2.39 -12.05
C THR A 2 -4.74 2.70 -10.62
N LEU A 3 -3.69 3.52 -10.53
CA LEU A 3 -3.16 4.02 -9.25
C LEU A 3 -3.78 5.38 -8.98
N ASP A 4 -4.46 5.51 -7.85
CA ASP A 4 -5.16 6.73 -7.45
C ASP A 4 -4.25 7.64 -6.63
N ALA A 5 -3.75 7.12 -5.51
CA ALA A 5 -2.88 7.84 -4.60
C ALA A 5 -1.87 6.88 -3.96
N PHE A 6 -0.67 7.36 -3.66
CA PHE A 6 0.30 6.60 -2.89
C PHE A 6 1.25 7.52 -2.14
N VAL A 7 1.94 6.94 -1.16
CA VAL A 7 3.03 7.60 -0.47
C VAL A 7 4.05 6.58 0.02
N VAL A 8 5.33 6.96 -0.06
CA VAL A 8 6.45 6.18 0.49
C VAL A 8 6.85 6.82 1.81
N MET A 9 6.84 6.02 2.87
CA MET A 9 7.31 6.35 4.20
C MET A 9 8.65 5.65 4.44
N PRO A 10 9.46 6.07 5.43
CA PRO A 10 10.75 5.45 5.71
C PRO A 10 10.67 3.94 6.00
N ASP A 11 9.55 3.45 6.54
CA ASP A 11 9.33 2.08 6.99
C ASP A 11 8.23 1.32 6.21
N HIS A 12 7.35 2.01 5.47
CA HIS A 12 6.27 1.37 4.70
C HIS A 12 5.76 2.21 3.53
N VAL A 13 4.85 1.67 2.73
CA VAL A 13 4.19 2.35 1.61
C VAL A 13 2.68 2.24 1.78
N HIS A 14 1.95 3.32 1.55
CA HIS A 14 0.50 3.27 1.35
C HIS A 14 0.19 3.47 -0.13
N GLY A 15 -0.79 2.72 -0.64
CA GLY A 15 -1.30 2.86 -1.99
C GLY A 15 -2.81 2.65 -2.03
N LEU A 16 -3.46 3.39 -2.92
CA LEU A 16 -4.87 3.27 -3.25
C LEU A 16 -4.98 2.90 -4.72
N LEU A 17 -5.59 1.74 -4.98
CA LEU A 17 -5.69 1.15 -6.31
C LEU A 17 -7.15 1.02 -6.70
N HIS A 18 -7.49 1.41 -7.93
CA HIS A 18 -8.76 1.05 -8.54
C HIS A 18 -8.58 -0.17 -9.43
N LEU A 19 -9.42 -1.18 -9.18
CA LEU A 19 -9.43 -2.42 -9.96
C LEU A 19 -10.65 -2.37 -10.88
N ASP A 20 -10.43 -2.05 -12.16
CA ASP A 20 -11.51 -1.85 -13.15
C ASP A 20 -12.24 -3.15 -13.55
N ASN A 21 -11.76 -4.30 -13.07
CA ASN A 21 -12.37 -5.61 -13.28
C ASN A 21 -12.04 -6.50 -12.08
N PRO A 22 -12.66 -6.26 -10.91
CA PRO A 22 -12.52 -7.18 -9.80
C PRO A 22 -13.06 -8.54 -10.27
N ARG A 23 -12.38 -9.64 -9.95
CA ARG A 23 -13.04 -10.95 -10.04
C ARG A 23 -14.41 -10.81 -9.35
N PRO A 24 -15.49 -11.40 -9.88
CA PRO A 24 -16.73 -11.48 -9.13
C PRO A 24 -16.38 -11.92 -7.71
N ALA A 25 -16.80 -11.14 -6.71
CA ALA A 25 -16.78 -11.62 -5.34
C ALA A 25 -17.39 -13.02 -5.38
N ALA A 26 -16.75 -13.99 -4.74
CA ALA A 26 -17.17 -15.39 -4.79
C ALA A 26 -18.59 -15.52 -4.21
N GLY A 27 -19.58 -15.25 -5.05
CA GLY A 27 -20.98 -15.52 -4.90
C GLY A 27 -21.25 -16.68 -5.83
N ASP A 28 -21.67 -17.77 -5.22
CA ASP A 28 -22.33 -18.91 -5.85
C ASP A 28 -21.48 -19.75 -6.82
N GLY A 29 -20.93 -20.84 -6.29
CA GLY A 29 -20.89 -22.11 -7.02
C GLY A 29 -19.58 -22.56 -7.64
N GLU A 30 -18.58 -21.70 -7.86
CA GLU A 30 -17.33 -22.17 -8.49
C GLU A 30 -16.10 -21.63 -7.77
N ARG A 31 -15.68 -22.36 -6.72
CA ARG A 31 -14.28 -22.31 -6.28
C ARG A 31 -13.44 -22.81 -7.44
N THR A 32 -13.01 -21.93 -8.34
CA THR A 32 -11.93 -22.26 -9.27
C THR A 32 -10.74 -22.62 -8.39
N LEU A 33 -10.46 -23.91 -8.28
CA LEU A 33 -9.37 -24.48 -7.52
C LEU A 33 -8.06 -23.99 -8.14
N TRP A 34 -7.62 -22.79 -7.76
CA TRP A 34 -6.30 -22.32 -8.14
C TRP A 34 -5.27 -23.25 -7.52
N SER A 35 -4.70 -24.13 -8.36
CA SER A 35 -3.71 -25.15 -8.01
C SER A 35 -2.27 -24.71 -8.30
N GLY A 36 -2.09 -23.45 -8.71
CA GLY A 36 -0.77 -22.87 -8.94
C GLY A 36 -0.07 -22.46 -7.65
N HIS A 37 1.26 -22.47 -7.68
CA HIS A 37 2.07 -21.98 -6.57
C HIS A 37 2.01 -20.44 -6.55
N GLY A 38 1.46 -19.86 -5.47
CA GLY A 38 1.37 -18.42 -5.28
C GLY A 38 -0.06 -17.86 -5.38
N PRO A 39 -0.23 -16.53 -5.29
CA PRO A 39 -1.55 -15.90 -5.30
C PRO A 39 -2.24 -16.06 -6.66
N PRO A 40 -3.58 -16.18 -6.69
CA PRO A 40 -4.32 -16.29 -7.94
C PRO A 40 -3.98 -15.16 -8.92
N PRO A 41 -3.90 -15.41 -10.24
CA PRO A 41 -3.64 -14.37 -11.22
C PRO A 41 -4.67 -13.24 -11.09
N ARG A 42 -4.21 -11.99 -11.25
CA ARG A 42 -5.03 -10.76 -11.14
C ARG A 42 -5.65 -10.52 -9.74
N SER A 43 -5.24 -11.26 -8.71
CA SER A 43 -5.57 -10.92 -7.32
C SER A 43 -4.70 -9.75 -6.83
N VAL A 44 -5.14 -9.10 -5.74
CA VAL A 44 -4.32 -8.10 -5.05
C VAL A 44 -2.97 -8.70 -4.63
N GLY A 45 -2.96 -9.94 -4.13
CA GLY A 45 -1.73 -10.64 -3.77
C GLY A 45 -0.75 -10.78 -4.93
N ALA A 46 -1.23 -11.06 -6.14
CA ALA A 46 -0.39 -11.12 -7.35
C ALA A 46 0.18 -9.74 -7.71
N ILE A 47 -0.64 -8.70 -7.64
CA ILE A 47 -0.22 -7.30 -7.89
C ILE A 47 0.88 -6.88 -6.90
N ILE A 48 0.66 -7.13 -5.60
CA ILE A 48 1.62 -6.79 -4.55
C ILE A 48 2.89 -7.63 -4.67
N GLY A 49 2.78 -8.91 -5.02
CA GLY A 49 3.93 -9.77 -5.29
C GLY A 49 4.81 -9.23 -6.43
N SER A 50 4.19 -8.85 -7.55
CA SER A 50 4.88 -8.22 -8.68
C SER A 50 5.53 -6.89 -8.30
N LEU A 51 4.83 -6.02 -7.56
CA LEU A 51 5.38 -4.76 -7.07
C LEU A 51 6.61 -4.98 -6.19
N LYS A 52 6.51 -5.84 -5.18
CA LYS A 52 7.61 -6.14 -4.24
C LYS A 52 8.81 -6.74 -4.96
N SER A 53 8.58 -7.64 -5.91
CA SER A 53 9.62 -8.26 -6.72
C SER A 53 10.34 -7.24 -7.60
N ALA A 54 9.58 -6.48 -8.39
CA ALA A 54 10.13 -5.50 -9.33
C ALA A 54 10.92 -4.41 -8.59
N SER A 55 10.35 -3.84 -7.53
CA SER A 55 11.00 -2.83 -6.70
C SER A 55 12.24 -3.36 -5.97
N SER A 56 12.21 -4.57 -5.42
CA SER A 56 13.40 -5.16 -4.77
C SER A 56 14.56 -5.28 -5.76
N ARG A 57 14.25 -5.65 -7.00
CA ARG A 57 15.23 -5.79 -8.07
C ARG A 57 15.82 -4.43 -8.48
N GLU A 58 15.01 -3.38 -8.57
CA GLU A 58 15.51 -2.00 -8.80
C GLU A 58 16.38 -1.51 -7.64
N ILE A 59 15.90 -1.69 -6.40
CA ILE A 59 16.61 -1.25 -5.19
C ILE A 59 17.99 -1.90 -5.11
N ARG A 60 18.08 -3.23 -5.33
CA ARG A 60 19.38 -3.93 -5.32
C ARG A 60 20.32 -3.48 -6.44
N ARG A 61 19.80 -2.96 -7.55
CA ARG A 61 20.63 -2.40 -8.62
C ARG A 61 21.23 -1.05 -8.24
N CYS A 62 20.46 -0.17 -7.63
CA CYS A 62 20.93 1.18 -7.29
C CYS A 62 21.55 1.30 -5.90
N TRP A 63 21.34 0.31 -5.03
CA TRP A 63 21.90 0.24 -3.69
C TRP A 63 22.51 -1.15 -3.43
N PRO A 64 23.82 -1.31 -3.70
CA PRO A 64 24.51 -2.59 -3.56
C PRO A 64 24.42 -3.20 -2.15
N ASP A 65 24.46 -2.35 -1.13
CA ASP A 65 24.39 -2.75 0.28
C ASP A 65 22.96 -2.83 0.83
N ALA A 66 21.94 -2.88 -0.04
CA ALA A 66 20.56 -3.01 0.37
C ALA A 66 20.34 -4.28 1.23
N PRO A 67 19.50 -4.21 2.28
CA PRO A 67 19.28 -5.32 3.17
C PRO A 67 18.80 -6.59 2.43
N PRO A 68 19.10 -7.79 2.96
CA PRO A 68 18.69 -9.04 2.33
C PRO A 68 17.16 -9.17 2.26
N ARG A 69 16.42 -8.56 3.18
CA ARG A 69 14.96 -8.46 3.15
C ARG A 69 14.52 -7.01 3.12
N ILE A 70 14.04 -6.56 1.95
CA ILE A 70 13.51 -5.21 1.73
C ILE A 70 12.05 -5.12 2.20
N TRP A 71 11.24 -6.14 1.88
CA TRP A 71 9.81 -6.16 2.18
C TRP A 71 9.46 -7.12 3.32
N HIS A 72 8.49 -6.71 4.15
CA HIS A 72 7.76 -7.63 5.02
C HIS A 72 6.97 -8.66 4.19
N ARG A 73 6.77 -9.88 4.73
CA ARG A 73 6.09 -10.98 4.01
C ARG A 73 4.64 -10.63 3.69
N ASN A 74 3.92 -10.08 4.67
CA ASN A 74 2.51 -9.75 4.53
C ASN A 74 2.32 -8.32 3.99
N TYR A 75 1.07 -7.99 3.73
CA TYR A 75 0.62 -6.65 3.37
C TYR A 75 -0.79 -6.46 3.95
N TYR A 76 -1.17 -5.22 4.18
CA TYR A 76 -2.53 -4.87 4.60
C TYR A 76 -3.33 -4.40 3.39
N GLU A 77 -4.54 -4.91 3.24
CA GLU A 77 -5.49 -4.48 2.22
C GLU A 77 -6.84 -4.18 2.86
N ARG A 78 -7.60 -3.26 2.26
CA ARG A 78 -8.96 -2.91 2.68
C ARG A 78 -9.78 -2.57 1.45
N LEU A 79 -10.94 -3.19 1.31
CA LEU A 79 -11.93 -2.82 0.28
C LEU A 79 -12.51 -1.44 0.60
N ILE A 80 -12.56 -0.58 -0.41
CA ILE A 80 -13.19 0.74 -0.35
C ILE A 80 -14.34 0.71 -1.36
N ASP A 81 -15.56 0.72 -0.85
CA ASP A 81 -16.80 0.52 -1.61
C ASP A 81 -17.72 1.74 -1.59
N THR A 82 -17.31 2.82 -0.90
CA THR A 82 -18.09 4.05 -0.78
C THR A 82 -17.25 5.29 -1.03
N GLU A 83 -17.86 6.29 -1.66
CA GLU A 83 -17.20 7.58 -1.96
C GLU A 83 -16.70 8.32 -0.71
N PRO A 84 -17.45 8.38 0.42
CA PRO A 84 -16.92 9.00 1.64
C PRO A 84 -15.65 8.30 2.16
N MET A 85 -15.60 6.97 2.09
CA MET A 85 -14.43 6.20 2.49
C MET A 85 -13.25 6.45 1.55
N LEU A 86 -13.50 6.55 0.24
CA LEU A 86 -12.50 6.91 -0.75
C LEU A 86 -11.86 8.26 -0.42
N HIS A 87 -12.67 9.28 -0.14
CA HIS A 87 -12.17 10.61 0.24
C HIS A 87 -11.33 10.58 1.51
N ILE A 88 -11.78 9.85 2.55
CA ILE A 88 -11.04 9.70 3.81
C ILE A 88 -9.68 9.04 3.56
N ILE A 89 -9.61 7.98 2.77
CA ILE A 89 -8.37 7.26 2.50
C ILE A 89 -7.41 8.10 1.64
N ARG A 90 -7.89 8.77 0.59
CA ARG A 90 -7.08 9.73 -0.19
C ARG A 90 -6.46 10.80 0.72
N ARG A 91 -7.27 11.40 1.59
CA ARG A 91 -6.81 12.41 2.56
C ARG A 91 -5.81 11.82 3.55
N TYR A 92 -6.05 10.61 4.06
CA TYR A 92 -5.10 9.92 4.93
C TYR A 92 -3.74 9.73 4.26
N ILE A 93 -3.71 9.20 3.03
CA ILE A 93 -2.47 8.99 2.26
C ILE A 93 -1.72 10.33 2.10
N ALA A 94 -2.41 11.38 1.67
CA ALA A 94 -1.82 12.70 1.48
C ALA A 94 -1.28 13.33 2.79
N LEU A 95 -1.95 13.09 3.92
CA LEU A 95 -1.56 13.66 5.22
C LEU A 95 -0.53 12.84 5.99
N ASN A 96 -0.17 11.64 5.55
CA ASN A 96 0.80 10.81 6.28
C ASN A 96 2.19 11.45 6.39
N PRO A 97 2.82 11.95 5.31
CA PRO A 97 4.11 12.62 5.41
C PRO A 97 4.13 13.81 6.36
N PRO A 98 3.22 14.81 6.26
CA PRO A 98 3.25 15.94 7.19
C PRO A 98 2.95 15.51 8.63
N ARG A 99 2.10 14.49 8.85
CA ARG A 99 1.88 13.92 10.18
C ARG A 99 3.14 13.27 10.74
N LEU A 100 3.89 12.55 9.92
CA LEU A 100 5.17 11.96 10.32
C LEU A 100 6.18 13.05 10.68
N ILE A 101 6.31 14.08 9.84
CA ILE A 101 7.20 15.21 10.10
C ILE A 101 6.84 15.91 11.41
N ALA A 102 5.55 16.21 11.64
CA ALA A 102 5.09 16.84 12.87
C ALA A 102 5.33 15.97 14.12
N LYS A 103 5.30 14.64 13.99
CA LYS A 103 5.63 13.72 15.09
C LYS A 103 7.10 13.82 15.50
N PHE A 104 8.03 13.96 14.55
CA PHE A 104 9.46 14.10 14.83
C PHE A 104 9.88 15.55 15.11
N HIS A 105 9.15 16.53 14.59
CA HIS A 105 9.38 17.96 14.75
C HIS A 105 8.08 18.65 15.20
N PRO A 106 7.70 18.53 16.48
CA PRO A 106 6.48 19.14 16.97
C PRO A 106 6.56 20.67 16.87
N PRO A 107 5.45 21.36 16.52
CA PRO A 107 5.43 22.81 16.52
C PRO A 107 5.79 23.33 17.91
N ARG A 108 6.60 24.40 17.96
CA ARG A 108 6.95 25.05 19.23
C ARG A 108 5.65 25.48 19.92
N ARG A 109 5.44 25.04 21.16
CA ARG A 109 4.30 25.52 21.95
C ARG A 109 4.43 27.04 22.12
N PRO A 110 3.34 27.81 21.97
CA PRO A 110 3.37 29.22 22.31
C PRO A 110 3.76 29.36 23.79
N ALA A 111 4.58 30.36 24.10
CA ALA A 111 4.92 30.68 25.49
C ALA A 111 3.63 30.88 26.28
N ARG A 112 3.52 30.26 27.46
CA ARG A 112 2.41 30.55 28.36
C ARG A 112 2.44 32.04 28.71
N PRO A 113 1.31 32.76 28.62
CA PRO A 113 1.24 34.09 29.21
C PRO A 113 1.49 33.97 30.72
N GLY A 114 2.40 34.80 31.23
CA GLY A 114 2.71 34.91 32.66
C GLY A 114 1.70 35.74 33.42
#